data_AF-A0A9E5UTZ1-F1
#
_entry.id   AF-A0A9E5UTZ1-F1
#
_cell.length_a   1.000
_cell.length_b   1.000
_cell.length_c   1.000
_cell.angle_alpha   90.00
_cell.angle_beta   90.00
_cell.angle_gamma   90.00
#
_symmetry.space_group_name_H-M   'P 1'
#
loop_
_entity.id
_entity.type
_entity.pdbx_description
1 polymer ?
#
loop_
_entity_poly.entity_id
_entity_poly.type
_entity_poly.pdbx_seq_one_letter_code
_entity_poly.pdbx_strand_id
1 'polypeptide(L)'
;MTQVQGGTASNVIPAEARCEVDVRFFYQSEADRVDAAIRSLEPMLPGSTLEITGSINRPPMERNARMEATVAQARRIAEGIGMTLYEDSAGGASDGNFIAATGMPVLDGLGAHGAGMHAQHEHILIRSLTRRTALVAALMRDWQEF
;
A
#
# COMPACT_ATOMS: atom_id res chain seq x y z
N MET A 1 -10.08 -1.42 -12.83
CA MET A 1 -11.15 -0.43 -13.02
C MET A 1 -12.01 -0.43 -11.78
N THR A 2 -12.11 0.70 -11.10
CA THR A 2 -12.85 0.87 -9.84
C THR A 2 -14.18 1.59 -10.05
N GLN A 3 -14.31 2.37 -11.14
CA GLN A 3 -15.56 3.03 -11.53
C GLN A 3 -15.65 3.19 -13.05
N VAL A 4 -16.87 3.12 -13.60
CA VAL A 4 -17.19 3.43 -14.99
C VAL A 4 -18.48 4.25 -15.06
N GLN A 5 -18.50 5.31 -15.87
CA GLN A 5 -19.68 6.14 -16.11
C GLN A 5 -19.70 6.63 -17.56
N GLY A 6 -20.89 6.80 -18.14
CA GLY A 6 -21.04 7.36 -19.49
C GLY A 6 -22.49 7.45 -19.93
N GLY A 7 -22.77 8.44 -20.79
CA GLY A 7 -24.11 8.70 -21.31
C GLY A 7 -25.05 9.42 -20.34
N THR A 8 -26.14 9.96 -20.88
CA THR A 8 -27.14 10.75 -20.12
C THR A 8 -28.57 10.24 -20.28
N ALA A 9 -28.89 9.55 -21.39
CA ALA A 9 -30.20 8.97 -21.67
C ALA A 9 -30.06 7.69 -22.52
N SER A 10 -31.01 6.77 -22.41
CA SER A 10 -30.95 5.45 -23.06
C SER A 10 -31.14 5.48 -24.58
N ASN A 11 -31.68 6.55 -25.14
CA ASN A 11 -31.93 6.73 -26.57
C ASN A 11 -31.00 7.77 -27.23
N VAL A 12 -29.90 8.14 -26.56
CA VAL A 12 -28.92 9.12 -27.06
C VAL A 12 -27.54 8.47 -27.07
N ILE A 13 -26.80 8.63 -28.18
CA ILE A 13 -25.40 8.18 -28.25
C ILE A 13 -24.57 9.01 -27.25
N PRO A 14 -23.84 8.38 -26.31
CA PRO A 14 -23.05 9.10 -25.31
C PRO A 14 -21.99 10.03 -25.93
N ALA A 15 -21.91 11.26 -25.41
CA ALA A 15 -20.87 12.22 -25.80
C ALA A 15 -19.55 12.03 -25.02
N GLU A 16 -19.62 11.49 -23.79
CA GLU A 16 -18.45 11.15 -22.98
C GLU A 16 -18.63 9.84 -22.22
N ALA A 17 -17.50 9.23 -21.89
CA ALA A 17 -17.38 8.15 -20.92
C ALA A 17 -16.10 8.36 -20.10
N ARG A 18 -16.14 7.97 -18.82
CA ARG A 18 -15.03 8.11 -17.88
C ARG A 18 -14.83 6.79 -17.14
N CYS A 19 -13.59 6.47 -16.84
CA CYS A 19 -13.25 5.34 -15.99
C CYS A 19 -12.14 5.70 -15.01
N GLU A 20 -12.20 5.08 -13.84
CA GLU A 20 -11.15 5.17 -12.83
C GLU A 20 -10.46 3.80 -12.72
N VAL A 21 -9.13 3.83 -12.61
CA VAL A 21 -8.29 2.63 -12.53
C VAL A 21 -7.38 2.73 -11.32
N ASP A 22 -7.58 1.83 -10.36
CA ASP A 22 -6.62 1.54 -9.29
C ASP A 22 -5.57 0.56 -9.80
N VAL A 23 -4.29 0.90 -9.62
CA VAL A 23 -3.15 0.05 -9.97
C VAL A 23 -2.29 -0.12 -8.73
N ARG A 24 -1.90 -1.36 -8.45
CA ARG A 24 -1.00 -1.70 -7.34
C ARG A 24 0.21 -2.44 -7.87
N PHE A 25 1.37 -2.13 -7.32
CA PHE A 25 2.65 -2.69 -7.71
C PHE A 25 3.52 -2.87 -6.46
N PHE A 26 4.37 -3.88 -6.50
CA PHE A 26 5.34 -4.15 -5.42
C PHE A 26 6.71 -3.55 -5.71
N TYR A 27 7.00 -3.21 -6.96
CA TYR A 27 8.31 -2.73 -7.42
C TYR A 27 8.18 -1.44 -8.20
N GLN A 28 9.18 -0.57 -8.09
CA GLN A 28 9.23 0.71 -8.79
C GLN A 28 9.25 0.48 -10.30
N SER A 29 9.99 -0.53 -10.77
CA SER A 29 10.03 -0.90 -12.19
C SER A 29 8.65 -1.23 -12.76
N GLU A 30 7.79 -1.88 -11.97
CA GLU A 30 6.43 -2.21 -12.39
C GLU A 30 5.51 -0.99 -12.36
N ALA A 31 5.72 -0.08 -11.40
CA ALA A 31 5.05 1.21 -11.36
C ALA A 31 5.32 2.00 -12.65
N ASP A 32 6.60 2.12 -13.03
CA ASP A 32 7.05 2.83 -14.22
C ASP A 32 6.51 2.17 -15.50
N ARG A 33 6.58 0.84 -15.58
CA ARG A 33 6.09 0.06 -16.74
C ARG A 33 4.60 0.27 -16.96
N VAL A 34 3.80 0.24 -15.88
CA VAL A 34 2.34 0.38 -15.98
C VAL A 34 1.93 1.83 -16.25
N ASP A 35 2.54 2.82 -15.61
CA ASP A 35 2.27 4.24 -15.90
C ASP A 35 2.58 4.56 -17.37
N ALA A 36 3.72 4.09 -17.89
CA ALA A 36 4.08 4.26 -19.30
C ALA A 36 3.06 3.60 -20.24
N ALA A 37 2.63 2.37 -19.93
CA ALA A 37 1.64 1.66 -20.74
C ALA A 37 0.28 2.38 -20.77
N ILE A 38 -0.18 2.90 -19.62
CA ILE A 38 -1.43 3.67 -19.54
C ILE A 38 -1.30 4.97 -20.33
N ARG A 39 -0.21 5.71 -20.16
CA ARG A 39 0.02 6.99 -20.88
C ARG A 39 0.17 6.83 -22.39
N SER A 40 0.55 5.63 -22.86
CA SER A 40 0.65 5.33 -24.29
C SER A 40 -0.67 4.96 -24.96
N LEU A 41 -1.79 4.90 -24.22
CA LEU A 41 -3.08 4.56 -24.80
C LEU A 41 -3.54 5.63 -25.80
N GLU A 42 -4.08 5.18 -26.92
CA GLU A 42 -4.63 6.03 -27.97
C GLU A 42 -6.15 5.81 -28.12
N PRO A 43 -6.92 6.84 -28.52
CA PRO A 43 -8.34 6.68 -28.79
C PRO A 43 -8.57 5.69 -29.95
N MET A 44 -9.37 4.66 -29.71
CA MET A 44 -9.66 3.62 -30.72
C MET A 44 -10.77 4.03 -31.71
N LEU A 45 -11.61 5.00 -31.35
CA LEU A 45 -12.75 5.41 -32.17
C LEU A 45 -12.40 6.66 -33.01
N PRO A 46 -12.61 6.64 -34.33
CA PRO A 46 -12.40 7.82 -35.18
C PRO A 46 -13.17 9.04 -34.68
N GLY A 47 -12.49 10.17 -34.55
CA GLY A 47 -13.08 11.43 -34.08
C GLY A 47 -13.24 11.54 -32.56
N SER A 48 -12.84 10.51 -31.78
CA SER A 48 -12.82 10.60 -30.32
C SER A 48 -11.49 11.15 -29.81
N THR A 49 -11.52 11.71 -28.60
CA THR A 49 -10.34 12.11 -27.83
C THR A 49 -10.22 11.24 -26.59
N LEU A 50 -8.98 11.05 -26.12
CA LEU A 50 -8.69 10.38 -24.85
C LEU A 50 -7.89 11.33 -23.97
N GLU A 51 -8.39 11.58 -22.77
CA GLU A 51 -7.69 12.35 -21.74
C GLU A 51 -7.34 11.40 -20.58
N ILE A 52 -6.07 11.37 -20.20
CA ILE A 52 -5.56 10.56 -19.10
C ILE A 52 -5.04 11.51 -18.03
N THR A 53 -5.65 11.45 -16.86
CA THR A 53 -5.27 12.27 -15.70
C THR A 53 -4.90 11.37 -14.52
N GLY A 54 -4.21 11.95 -13.54
CA GLY A 54 -3.72 11.22 -12.38
C GLY A 54 -2.27 10.75 -12.52
N SER A 55 -1.81 10.11 -11.46
CA SER A 55 -0.44 9.61 -11.32
C SER A 55 -0.37 8.60 -10.17
N ILE A 56 0.77 7.92 -10.06
CA ILE A 56 1.12 7.15 -8.88
C ILE A 56 1.19 8.07 -7.67
N ASN A 57 0.30 7.85 -6.70
CA ASN A 57 0.22 8.64 -5.47
C ASN A 57 0.81 7.94 -4.23
N ARG A 58 1.17 6.66 -4.36
CA ARG A 58 1.82 5.84 -3.34
C ARG A 58 2.94 5.03 -4.00
N PRO A 59 4.21 5.31 -3.70
CA PRO A 59 5.32 4.51 -4.20
C PRO A 59 5.32 3.11 -3.57
N PRO A 60 6.01 2.12 -4.16
CA PRO A 60 6.09 0.79 -3.59
C PRO A 60 6.94 0.78 -2.31
N MET A 61 6.56 -0.09 -1.37
CA MET A 61 7.38 -0.42 -0.20
C MET A 61 8.14 -1.73 -0.49
N GLU A 62 9.26 -1.62 -1.21
CA GLU A 62 10.01 -2.79 -1.67
C GLU A 62 10.69 -3.54 -0.52
N ARG A 63 10.61 -4.87 -0.56
CA ARG A 63 11.35 -5.76 0.35
C ARG A 63 12.79 -5.94 -0.12
N ASN A 64 13.60 -4.90 0.02
CA ASN A 64 15.03 -4.92 -0.30
C ASN A 64 15.88 -5.44 0.88
N ALA A 65 17.19 -5.65 0.65
CA ALA A 65 18.11 -6.18 1.66
C ALA A 65 18.14 -5.37 2.97
N ARG A 66 17.92 -4.05 2.91
CA ARG A 66 17.85 -3.20 4.10
C ARG A 66 16.59 -3.47 4.90
N MET A 67 15.45 -3.60 4.22
CA MET A 67 14.19 -4.00 4.85
C MET A 67 14.28 -5.39 5.49
N GLU A 68 14.93 -6.34 4.80
CA GLU A 68 15.16 -7.68 5.35
C GLU A 68 15.98 -7.65 6.65
N ALA A 69 17.05 -6.85 6.68
CA ALA A 69 17.87 -6.68 7.88
C ALA A 69 17.08 -6.02 9.03
N THR A 70 16.29 -4.98 8.72
CA THR A 70 15.39 -4.32 9.68
C THR A 70 14.39 -5.29 10.28
N VAL A 71 13.75 -6.13 9.47
CA VAL A 71 12.81 -7.12 9.98
C VAL A 71 13.52 -8.22 10.79
N ALA A 72 14.69 -8.69 10.33
CA ALA A 72 15.46 -9.67 11.08
C ALA A 72 15.84 -9.17 12.48
N GLN A 73 16.19 -7.89 12.61
CA GLN A 73 16.43 -7.26 13.91
C GLN A 73 15.17 -7.19 14.78
N ALA A 74 14.04 -6.76 14.20
CA ALA A 74 12.77 -6.72 14.92
C ALA A 74 12.33 -8.10 15.43
N ARG A 75 12.55 -9.15 14.62
CA ARG A 75 12.30 -10.55 15.00
C ARG A 75 13.14 -10.96 16.21
N ARG A 76 14.45 -10.71 16.20
CA ARG A 76 15.34 -11.01 17.34
C ARG A 76 14.91 -10.31 18.62
N ILE A 77 14.53 -9.03 18.53
CA ILE A 77 14.04 -8.27 19.69
C ILE A 77 12.72 -8.85 20.21
N ALA A 78 11.79 -9.18 19.31
CA ALA A 78 10.51 -9.80 19.67
C ALA A 78 10.72 -11.17 20.35
N GLU A 79 11.63 -12.00 19.84
CA GLU A 79 11.96 -13.31 20.42
C GLU A 79 12.51 -13.16 21.85
N GLY A 80 13.31 -12.12 22.12
CA GLY A 80 13.82 -11.81 23.46
C GLY A 80 12.74 -11.53 24.50
N ILE A 81 11.53 -11.13 24.08
CA ILE A 81 10.35 -10.94 24.96
C ILE A 81 9.32 -12.07 24.83
N GLY A 82 9.70 -13.20 24.22
CA GLY A 82 8.83 -14.37 24.06
C GLY A 82 7.72 -14.17 23.01
N MET A 83 7.96 -13.32 22.01
CA MET A 83 7.03 -13.06 20.91
C MET A 83 7.62 -13.49 19.57
N THR A 84 6.80 -14.14 18.74
CA THR A 84 7.16 -14.41 17.34
C THR A 84 6.52 -13.35 16.45
N LEU A 85 7.35 -12.60 15.72
CA LEU A 85 6.91 -11.66 14.70
C LEU A 85 6.74 -12.40 13.36
N TYR A 86 5.80 -11.99 12.52
CA TYR A 86 5.66 -12.46 11.14
C TYR A 86 5.65 -11.25 10.21
N GLU A 87 6.21 -11.43 9.01
CA GLU A 87 6.06 -10.50 7.90
C GLU A 87 4.81 -10.87 7.13
N ASP A 88 4.11 -9.85 6.65
CA ASP A 88 3.01 -10.01 5.72
C ASP A 88 3.01 -8.84 4.74
N SER A 89 2.40 -9.04 3.58
CA SER A 89 2.15 -7.98 2.61
C SER A 89 0.76 -7.41 2.84
N ALA A 90 0.66 -6.10 3.00
CA ALA A 90 -0.63 -5.43 2.99
C ALA A 90 -1.13 -5.26 1.54
N GLY A 91 -2.43 -5.42 1.33
CA GLY A 91 -3.05 -5.05 0.05
C GLY A 91 -3.16 -3.53 -0.15
N GLY A 92 -3.11 -2.74 0.93
CA GLY A 92 -3.18 -1.28 0.92
C GLY A 92 -1.80 -0.61 1.05
N ALA A 93 -1.81 0.71 1.18
CA ALA A 93 -0.63 1.54 1.40
C ALA A 93 -0.75 2.32 2.72
N SER A 94 0.39 2.74 3.27
CA SER A 94 0.49 3.60 4.45
C SER A 94 1.49 4.73 4.21
N ASP A 95 1.74 5.55 5.22
CA ASP A 95 2.83 6.54 5.17
C ASP A 95 4.22 5.87 5.12
N GLY A 96 4.31 4.59 5.49
CA GLY A 96 5.50 3.76 5.34
C GLY A 96 5.97 3.66 3.89
N ASN A 97 5.06 3.70 2.91
CA ASN A 97 5.41 3.73 1.50
C ASN A 97 6.31 4.93 1.15
N PHE A 98 5.99 6.12 1.66
CA PHE A 98 6.79 7.32 1.40
C PHE A 98 8.16 7.25 2.07
N ILE A 99 8.23 6.74 3.30
CA ILE A 99 9.50 6.56 4.01
C ILE A 99 10.37 5.55 3.26
N ALA A 100 9.80 4.41 2.86
CA ALA A 100 10.50 3.38 2.08
C ALA A 100 11.06 3.93 0.76
N ALA A 101 10.31 4.80 0.08
CA ALA A 101 10.74 5.43 -1.17
C ALA A 101 11.95 6.37 -1.01
N THR A 102 12.27 6.82 0.21
CA THR A 102 13.51 7.57 0.49
C THR A 102 14.73 6.66 0.69
N GLY A 103 14.57 5.34 0.63
CA GLY A 103 15.62 4.35 0.91
C GLY A 103 15.85 4.09 2.40
N MET A 104 15.03 4.69 3.27
CA MET A 104 15.00 4.39 4.70
C MET A 104 14.17 3.12 4.95
N PRO A 105 14.65 2.19 5.80
CA PRO A 105 13.83 1.07 6.19
C PRO A 105 12.72 1.53 7.15
N VAL A 106 11.56 0.89 7.08
CA VAL A 106 10.41 1.20 7.94
C VAL A 106 9.65 -0.08 8.25
N LEU A 107 9.28 -0.24 9.53
CA LEU A 107 8.39 -1.31 9.97
C LEU A 107 6.99 -0.73 10.10
N ASP A 108 6.04 -1.32 9.38
CA ASP A 108 4.62 -0.99 9.47
C ASP A 108 3.84 -2.16 10.10
N GLY A 109 2.56 -1.95 10.43
CA GLY A 109 1.70 -2.98 11.02
C GLY A 109 2.02 -3.30 12.48
N LEU A 110 2.69 -2.38 13.19
CA LEU A 110 3.01 -2.52 14.61
C LEU A 110 1.83 -2.19 15.55
N GLY A 111 0.69 -1.79 15.00
CA GLY A 111 -0.53 -1.43 15.73
C GLY A 111 -1.25 -2.60 16.42
N ALA A 112 -2.39 -2.28 17.04
CA ALA A 112 -3.27 -3.24 17.70
C ALA A 112 -3.79 -4.30 16.72
N HIS A 113 -4.08 -5.50 17.21
CA HIS A 113 -4.81 -6.48 16.41
C HIS A 113 -6.27 -6.06 16.33
N GLY A 114 -6.88 -6.30 15.18
CA GLY A 114 -8.27 -5.97 14.92
C GLY A 114 -8.73 -6.56 13.60
N ALA A 115 -9.93 -6.19 13.19
CA ALA A 115 -10.47 -6.53 11.87
C ALA A 115 -11.45 -5.43 11.42
N GLY A 116 -11.81 -5.48 10.13
CA GLY A 116 -12.78 -4.56 9.56
C GLY A 116 -12.27 -3.14 9.38
N MET A 117 -10.97 -2.94 9.15
CA MET A 117 -10.43 -1.61 8.81
C MET A 117 -11.23 -1.04 7.62
N HIS A 118 -11.76 0.18 7.77
CA HIS A 118 -12.65 0.83 6.79
C HIS A 118 -14.03 0.18 6.61
N ALA A 119 -14.51 -0.61 7.58
CA ALA A 119 -15.83 -1.23 7.55
C ALA A 119 -16.65 -0.92 8.80
N GLN A 120 -17.97 -1.06 8.73
CA GLN A 120 -18.86 -0.82 9.88
C GLN A 120 -18.56 -1.70 11.11
N HIS A 121 -17.91 -2.84 10.90
CA HIS A 121 -17.52 -3.77 11.96
C HIS A 121 -16.06 -3.59 12.40
N GLU A 122 -15.47 -2.42 12.14
CA GLU A 122 -14.12 -2.07 12.60
C GLU A 122 -14.01 -2.21 14.12
N HIS A 123 -13.02 -2.98 14.57
CA HIS A 123 -12.75 -3.15 15.99
C HIS A 123 -11.30 -3.56 16.23
N ILE A 124 -10.87 -3.35 17.48
CA ILE A 124 -9.60 -3.88 17.99
C ILE A 124 -9.84 -4.95 19.05
N LEU A 125 -8.86 -5.84 19.21
CA LEU A 125 -8.80 -6.79 20.30
C LEU A 125 -8.06 -6.15 21.48
N ILE A 126 -8.78 -5.77 22.53
CA ILE A 126 -8.21 -5.13 23.73
C ILE A 126 -7.03 -5.93 24.29
N ARG A 127 -7.16 -7.27 24.32
CA ARG A 127 -6.09 -8.18 24.77
C ARG A 127 -4.78 -8.10 23.97
N SER A 128 -4.80 -7.52 22.77
CA SER A 128 -3.60 -7.33 21.95
C SER A 128 -2.77 -6.12 22.37
N LEU A 129 -3.38 -5.13 23.05
CA LEU A 129 -2.74 -3.86 23.38
C LEU A 129 -1.48 -4.09 24.23
N THR A 130 -1.57 -4.86 25.31
CA THR A 130 -0.42 -5.12 26.19
C THR A 130 0.75 -5.77 25.44
N ARG A 131 0.47 -6.75 24.56
CA ARG A 131 1.52 -7.40 23.75
C ARG A 131 2.14 -6.43 22.74
N ARG A 132 1.33 -5.58 22.09
CA ARG A 132 1.81 -4.60 21.11
C ARG A 132 2.60 -3.46 21.76
N THR A 133 2.15 -2.97 22.90
CA THR A 133 2.91 -2.00 23.71
C THR A 133 4.24 -2.58 24.15
N ALA A 134 4.28 -3.84 24.62
CA ALA A 134 5.52 -4.50 25.01
C ALA A 134 6.49 -4.64 23.82
N LEU A 135 5.98 -5.01 22.64
CA LEU A 135 6.79 -5.08 21.42
C LEU A 135 7.37 -3.71 21.05
N VAL A 136 6.56 -2.66 20.96
CA VAL A 136 7.05 -1.32 20.61
C VAL A 136 8.07 -0.81 21.63
N ALA A 137 7.82 -1.02 22.92
CA ALA A 137 8.77 -0.64 23.97
C ALA A 137 10.10 -1.41 23.86
N ALA A 138 10.05 -2.72 23.56
CA ALA A 138 11.25 -3.52 23.35
C ALA A 138 12.02 -3.06 22.10
N LEU A 139 11.33 -2.78 21.00
CA LEU A 139 11.93 -2.24 19.79
C LEU A 139 12.64 -0.92 20.10
N MET A 140 11.99 0.04 20.77
CA MET A 140 12.62 1.32 21.11
C MET A 140 13.83 1.18 22.04
N ARG A 141 13.80 0.23 22.98
CA ARG A 141 14.87 0.03 23.97
C ARG A 141 16.09 -0.70 23.39
N ASP A 142 15.85 -1.71 22.55
CA ASP A 142 16.87 -2.68 22.14
C ASP A 142 17.29 -2.51 20.66
N TRP A 143 16.78 -1.49 19.96
CA TRP A 143 17.17 -1.21 18.57
C TRP A 143 18.66 -0.85 18.48
N GLN A 144 19.36 -1.47 17.53
CA GLN A 144 20.73 -1.16 17.17
C GLN A 144 20.76 -0.51 15.78
N GLU A 145 21.55 0.54 15.63
CA GLU A 145 21.76 1.21 14.34
C GLU A 145 22.72 0.41 13.45
N PHE A 146 22.50 0.44 12.14
CA PHE A 146 23.34 -0.19 11.13
C PHE A 146 23.34 0.58 9.81
#